data_AF-A0A8D8XBC6-F1
#
_entry.id   AF-A0A8D8XBC6-F1
#
_cell.length_a   1.000
_cell.length_b   1.000
_cell.length_c   1.000
_cell.angle_alpha   90.00
_cell.angle_beta   90.00
_cell.angle_gamma   90.00
#
_symmetry.space_group_name_H-M   'P 1'
#
loop_
_entity.id
_entity.type
_entity.pdbx_description
1 polymer ?
#
loop_
_entity_poly.entity_id
_entity_poly.type
_entity_poly.pdbx_seq_one_letter_code
_entity_poly.pdbx_strand_id
1 'polypeptide(L)'
;MSLQMDELKTQMTDVQLKLDNVLQTNGASGSTSSPRVEIQKCSSTQELLNLENELAVEDTQKNAELHLSLLGGNSPLNRVKRILEMLITNDLAHLCNWSGKHGKFPLKNLINLWKTVYGALRRNQSATGLTDYDIQLHINNWFKYSKDRNGGRESRKRRKSSD
;
A
#
# COMPACT_ATOMS: atom_id res chain seq x y z
N MET A 1 46.68 -33.04 -30.30
CA MET A 1 46.76 -31.69 -29.70
C MET A 1 45.51 -30.85 -29.96
N SER A 2 44.96 -30.76 -31.18
CA SER A 2 43.73 -29.97 -31.46
C SER A 2 42.49 -30.45 -30.70
N LEU A 3 42.25 -31.77 -30.68
CA LEU A 3 41.05 -32.36 -30.06
C LEU A 3 40.95 -32.12 -28.55
N GLN A 4 42.09 -32.17 -27.83
CA GLN A 4 42.12 -31.90 -26.38
C GLN A 4 41.84 -30.42 -26.07
N MET A 5 42.21 -29.50 -26.96
CA MET A 5 41.92 -28.07 -26.78
C MET A 5 40.45 -27.76 -27.04
N ASP A 6 39.81 -28.44 -27.99
CA ASP A 6 38.38 -28.26 -28.27
C ASP A 6 37.50 -28.83 -27.14
N GLU A 7 37.91 -29.96 -26.55
CA GLU A 7 37.26 -30.52 -25.37
C GLU A 7 37.41 -29.60 -24.15
N LEU A 8 38.60 -29.01 -23.95
CA LEU A 8 38.84 -28.05 -22.87
C LEU A 8 37.96 -26.79 -23.00
N LYS A 9 37.81 -26.25 -24.22
CA LYS A 9 36.94 -25.09 -24.50
C LYS A 9 35.47 -25.40 -24.26
N THR A 10 35.03 -26.60 -24.64
CA THR A 10 33.66 -27.06 -24.43
C THR A 10 33.35 -27.13 -22.93
N GLN A 11 34.24 -27.74 -22.14
CA GLN A 11 34.10 -27.79 -20.68
C GLN A 11 34.11 -26.39 -20.04
N MET A 12 34.96 -25.47 -20.53
CA MET A 12 35.03 -24.10 -20.02
C MET A 12 33.74 -23.31 -20.30
N THR A 13 33.10 -23.56 -21.44
CA THR A 13 31.82 -22.94 -21.81
C THR A 13 30.68 -23.46 -20.93
N ASP A 14 30.64 -24.76 -20.65
CA ASP A 14 29.66 -25.37 -19.75
C ASP A 14 29.81 -24.88 -18.30
N VAL A 15 31.05 -24.66 -17.84
CA VAL A 15 31.33 -24.08 -16.51
C VAL A 15 30.84 -22.64 -16.46
N GLN A 16 31.03 -21.86 -17.53
CA GLN A 16 30.54 -20.47 -17.61
C GLN A 16 29.00 -20.41 -17.54
N LEU A 17 28.31 -21.27 -18.29
CA LEU A 17 26.84 -21.35 -18.28
C LEU A 17 26.28 -21.78 -16.91
N LYS A 18 26.96 -22.70 -16.21
CA LYS A 18 26.58 -23.11 -14.86
C LYS A 18 26.81 -21.98 -13.85
N LEU A 19 27.88 -21.21 -14.00
CA LEU A 19 28.16 -20.04 -13.15
C LEU A 19 27.11 -18.95 -13.34
N ASP A 20 26.71 -18.66 -14.58
CA ASP A 20 25.69 -17.65 -14.87
C ASP A 20 24.33 -18.05 -14.28
N ASN A 21 23.94 -19.32 -14.39
CA ASN A 21 22.72 -19.83 -13.75
C ASN A 21 22.80 -19.75 -12.22
N VAL A 22 23.94 -20.07 -11.61
CA VAL A 22 24.14 -19.96 -10.15
C VAL A 22 24.12 -18.50 -9.69
N LEU A 23 24.66 -17.57 -10.47
CA LEU A 23 24.60 -16.13 -10.19
C LEU A 23 23.18 -15.57 -10.35
N GLN A 24 22.40 -16.08 -11.30
CA GLN A 24 20.98 -15.73 -11.45
C GLN A 24 20.12 -16.32 -10.31
N THR A 25 20.43 -17.53 -9.84
CA THR A 25 19.69 -18.16 -8.73
C THR A 25 20.12 -17.66 -7.35
N ASN A 26 21.39 -17.24 -7.18
CA ASN A 26 21.96 -16.78 -5.91
C ASN A 26 22.18 -15.25 -5.83
N GLY A 27 21.85 -14.49 -6.88
CA GLY A 27 21.82 -13.02 -6.85
C GLY A 27 20.77 -12.43 -5.91
N ALA A 28 19.97 -13.27 -5.26
CA ALA A 28 19.04 -12.90 -4.20
C ALA A 28 19.61 -13.20 -2.80
N SER A 29 20.78 -12.66 -2.44
CA SER A 29 21.19 -12.46 -1.04
C SER A 29 22.39 -11.53 -0.93
N GLY A 30 22.17 -10.27 -0.58
CA GLY A 30 23.25 -9.29 -0.42
C GLY A 30 22.86 -7.86 -0.09
N SER A 31 21.58 -7.53 -0.12
CA SER A 31 20.99 -6.47 0.71
C SER A 31 19.56 -6.92 1.01
N THR A 32 19.26 -7.24 2.27
CA THR A 32 17.89 -7.19 2.78
C THR A 32 17.45 -5.72 2.84
N SER A 33 17.52 -4.99 1.72
CA SER A 33 16.51 -4.00 1.46
C SER A 33 15.27 -4.84 1.21
N SER A 34 14.47 -5.08 2.27
CA SER A 34 13.02 -5.16 2.06
C SER A 34 12.71 -4.14 0.97
N PRO A 35 12.01 -4.48 -0.14
CA PRO A 35 11.58 -3.49 -1.10
C PRO A 35 10.60 -2.60 -0.33
N ARG A 36 11.17 -1.66 0.41
CA ARG A 36 10.48 -0.73 1.25
C ARG A 36 10.04 0.28 0.23
N VAL A 37 8.92 -0.03 -0.40
CA VAL A 37 8.09 1.00 -0.99
C VAL A 37 7.82 1.93 0.18
N GLU A 38 8.58 3.01 0.26
CA GLU A 38 8.33 4.08 1.21
C GLU A 38 7.08 4.76 0.68
N ILE A 39 5.93 4.26 1.11
CA ILE A 39 4.65 4.86 0.75
C ILE A 39 4.62 6.22 1.44
N GLN A 40 4.90 7.26 0.66
CA GLN A 40 4.82 8.62 1.14
C GLN A 40 3.35 8.96 1.39
N LYS A 41 3.09 9.54 2.56
CA LYS A 41 1.75 10.03 2.91
C LYS A 41 1.33 11.15 1.96
N CYS A 42 0.19 10.99 1.32
CA CYS A 42 -0.39 12.00 0.41
C CYS A 42 -0.97 13.18 1.18
N SER A 43 -0.59 14.38 0.74
CA SER A 43 -1.05 15.68 1.24
C SER A 43 -1.93 16.43 0.24
N SER A 44 -1.90 16.05 -1.03
CA SER A 44 -2.70 16.64 -2.10
C SER A 44 -3.48 15.58 -2.90
N THR A 45 -4.53 16.00 -3.60
CA THR A 45 -5.28 15.12 -4.51
C THR A 45 -4.44 14.67 -5.70
N GLN A 46 -3.46 15.47 -6.11
CA GLN A 46 -2.52 15.11 -7.18
C GLN A 46 -1.58 13.98 -6.73
N GLU A 47 -1.02 14.05 -5.53
CA GLU A 47 -0.23 12.95 -4.96
C GLU A 47 -1.05 11.67 -4.84
N LEU A 48 -2.33 11.78 -4.49
CA LEU A 48 -3.23 10.62 -4.40
C LEU A 48 -3.49 9.98 -5.77
N LEU A 49 -3.59 10.78 -6.83
CA LEU A 49 -3.68 10.29 -8.22
C LEU A 49 -2.36 9.69 -8.71
N ASN A 50 -1.23 10.27 -8.34
CA ASN A 50 0.08 9.71 -8.68
C ASN A 50 0.25 8.33 -8.02
N LEU A 51 -0.09 8.22 -6.74
CA LEU A 51 -0.07 6.94 -6.02
C LEU A 51 -1.00 5.90 -6.68
N GLU A 52 -2.20 6.30 -7.10
CA GLU A 52 -3.12 5.41 -7.83
C GLU A 52 -2.53 4.86 -9.13
N ASN A 53 -1.77 5.69 -9.86
CA ASN A 53 -1.09 5.28 -11.09
C ASN A 53 0.13 4.40 -10.80
N GLU A 54 0.91 4.69 -9.75
CA GLU A 54 2.05 3.86 -9.32
C GLU A 54 1.59 2.45 -8.89
N LEU A 55 0.46 2.37 -8.19
CA LEU A 55 -0.16 1.11 -7.77
C LEU A 55 -0.80 0.33 -8.93
N ALA A 56 -0.84 0.88 -10.15
CA ALA A 56 -1.26 0.12 -11.34
C ALA A 56 -0.22 -0.94 -11.74
N VAL A 57 1.04 -0.78 -11.32
CA VAL A 57 2.12 -1.75 -11.55
C VAL A 57 2.00 -2.87 -10.52
N GLU A 58 1.86 -4.12 -10.98
CA GLU A 58 1.58 -5.28 -10.13
C GLU A 58 2.61 -5.49 -9.02
N ASP A 59 3.91 -5.38 -9.32
CA ASP A 59 4.97 -5.54 -8.32
C ASP A 59 4.93 -4.43 -7.28
N THR A 60 4.69 -3.18 -7.70
CA THR A 60 4.50 -2.04 -6.79
C THR A 60 3.30 -2.26 -5.89
N GLN A 61 2.18 -2.72 -6.45
CA GLN A 61 0.97 -3.04 -5.71
C GLN A 61 1.22 -4.11 -4.65
N LYS A 62 1.85 -5.24 -5.02
CA LYS A 62 2.16 -6.34 -4.09
C LYS A 62 3.11 -5.90 -2.98
N ASN A 63 4.13 -5.10 -3.30
CA ASN A 63 5.06 -4.56 -2.31
C ASN A 63 4.37 -3.59 -1.36
N ALA A 64 3.48 -2.74 -1.87
CA ALA A 64 2.67 -1.84 -1.05
C ALA A 64 1.70 -2.61 -0.15
N GLU A 65 1.03 -3.64 -0.66
CA GLU A 65 0.17 -4.54 0.11
C GLU A 65 0.93 -5.21 1.27
N LEU A 66 2.11 -5.73 0.97
CA LEU A 66 2.99 -6.32 1.98
C LEU A 66 3.36 -5.29 3.04
N HIS A 67 3.82 -4.11 2.63
CA HIS A 67 4.23 -3.04 3.54
C HIS A 67 3.08 -2.60 4.46
N LEU A 68 1.89 -2.34 3.89
CA LEU A 68 0.68 -1.95 4.63
C LEU A 68 0.20 -3.05 5.58
N SER A 69 0.37 -4.32 5.21
CA SER A 69 -0.03 -5.46 6.04
C SER A 69 0.74 -5.54 7.37
N LEU A 70 1.93 -4.92 7.44
CA LEU A 70 2.82 -4.91 8.61
C LEU A 70 2.48 -3.84 9.65
N LEU A 71 1.56 -2.89 9.36
CA LEU A 71 1.20 -1.81 10.29
C LEU A 71 0.61 -2.27 11.63
N GLY A 72 0.15 -3.53 11.70
CA GLY A 72 -0.42 -4.15 12.88
C GLY A 72 -1.70 -3.48 13.38
N GLY A 73 -2.18 -3.90 14.55
CA GLY A 73 -3.38 -3.37 15.18
C GLY A 73 -4.14 -4.43 15.96
N ASN A 74 -4.79 -4.02 17.04
CA ASN A 74 -5.54 -4.91 17.93
C ASN A 74 -6.91 -5.35 17.37
N SER A 75 -7.37 -4.71 16.29
CA SER A 75 -8.59 -5.11 15.57
C SER A 75 -8.47 -4.80 14.08
N PRO A 76 -9.21 -5.51 13.21
CA PRO A 76 -9.25 -5.21 11.78
C PRO A 76 -9.62 -3.76 11.48
N LEU A 77 -10.52 -3.17 12.26
CA LEU A 77 -10.97 -1.79 12.10
C LEU A 77 -9.88 -0.77 12.47
N ASN A 78 -9.10 -1.08 13.51
CA ASN A 78 -7.93 -0.29 13.87
C ASN A 78 -6.87 -0.36 12.76
N ARG A 79 -6.69 -1.52 12.12
CA ARG A 79 -5.79 -1.64 10.95
C ARG A 79 -6.24 -0.77 9.79
N VAL A 80 -7.53 -0.78 9.43
CA VAL A 80 -8.07 0.12 8.38
C VAL A 80 -7.70 1.57 8.70
N LYS A 81 -7.93 2.00 9.94
CA LYS A 81 -7.56 3.36 10.38
C LYS A 81 -6.05 3.62 10.22
N ARG A 82 -5.19 2.72 10.68
CA ARG A 82 -3.71 2.88 10.62
C ARG A 82 -3.22 2.93 9.17
N ILE A 83 -3.78 2.11 8.28
CA ILE A 83 -3.50 2.14 6.84
C ILE A 83 -3.86 3.51 6.25
N LEU A 84 -5.08 4.00 6.51
CA LEU A 84 -5.51 5.31 6.02
C LEU A 84 -4.68 6.46 6.61
N GLU A 85 -4.31 6.36 7.89
CA GLU A 85 -3.40 7.31 8.56
C GLU A 85 -1.97 7.23 8.06
N MET A 86 -1.53 6.15 7.41
CA MET A 86 -0.23 6.09 6.76
C MET A 86 -0.32 6.73 5.36
N LEU A 87 -1.39 6.44 4.62
CA LEU A 87 -1.56 6.87 3.23
C LEU A 87 -1.94 8.34 3.08
N ILE A 88 -2.76 8.92 3.98
CA ILE A 88 -3.47 10.18 3.72
C ILE A 88 -3.39 11.12 4.92
N THR A 89 -3.03 12.38 4.68
CA THR A 89 -3.09 13.43 5.72
C THR A 89 -4.55 13.72 6.13
N ASN A 90 -4.74 14.24 7.34
CA ASN A 90 -6.09 14.63 7.77
C ASN A 90 -6.66 15.79 6.93
N ASP A 91 -5.81 16.71 6.48
CA ASP A 91 -6.20 17.86 5.65
C ASP A 91 -6.69 17.39 4.28
N LEU A 92 -5.96 16.47 3.63
CA LEU A 92 -6.43 15.84 2.40
C LEU A 92 -7.74 15.07 2.63
N ALA A 93 -7.88 14.37 3.76
CA ALA A 93 -9.11 13.65 4.08
C ALA A 93 -10.34 14.56 4.17
N HIS A 94 -10.19 15.85 4.48
CA HIS A 94 -11.30 16.81 4.46
C HIS A 94 -11.83 17.09 3.06
N LEU A 95 -10.97 16.98 2.05
CA LEU A 95 -11.25 17.29 0.65
C LEU A 95 -11.84 16.09 -0.10
N CYS A 96 -11.83 14.91 0.50
CA CYS A 96 -12.27 13.66 -0.13
C CYS A 96 -13.60 13.16 0.42
N ASN A 97 -14.37 12.42 -0.39
CA ASN A 97 -15.40 11.49 0.08
C ASN A 97 -15.61 10.38 -0.96
N TRP A 98 -16.40 9.35 -0.61
CA TRP A 98 -16.59 8.19 -1.49
C TRP A 98 -17.11 8.56 -2.90
N SER A 99 -18.10 9.44 -2.97
CA SER A 99 -18.86 9.68 -4.21
C SER A 99 -18.44 10.92 -5.00
N GLY A 100 -17.66 11.82 -4.40
CA GLY A 100 -17.32 13.15 -4.92
C GLY A 100 -18.38 14.22 -4.67
N LYS A 101 -19.39 13.97 -3.81
CA LYS A 101 -20.47 14.94 -3.55
C LYS A 101 -19.92 16.25 -2.98
N HIS A 102 -20.59 17.36 -3.33
CA HIS A 102 -20.25 18.72 -2.90
C HIS A 102 -18.85 19.20 -3.35
N GLY A 103 -18.44 18.82 -4.57
CA GLY A 103 -17.16 19.25 -5.14
C GLY A 103 -15.93 18.61 -4.48
N LYS A 104 -16.12 17.54 -3.71
CA LYS A 104 -15.03 16.79 -3.09
C LYS A 104 -14.41 15.80 -4.06
N PHE A 105 -13.17 15.43 -3.80
CA PHE A 105 -12.47 14.41 -4.59
C PHE A 105 -13.15 13.03 -4.43
N PRO A 106 -13.55 12.35 -5.53
CA PRO A 106 -14.24 11.07 -5.50
C PRO A 106 -13.28 9.90 -5.28
N LEU A 107 -13.32 9.33 -4.08
CA LEU A 107 -12.47 8.21 -3.70
C LEU A 107 -12.80 6.92 -4.46
N LYS A 108 -14.06 6.67 -4.83
CA LYS A 108 -14.48 5.44 -5.52
C LYS A 108 -13.73 5.17 -6.84
N ASN A 109 -13.08 6.18 -7.40
CA ASN A 109 -12.34 6.09 -8.66
C ASN A 109 -10.88 5.58 -8.47
N LEU A 110 -10.38 5.51 -7.24
CA LEU A 110 -9.01 5.06 -6.92
C LEU A 110 -8.95 3.53 -6.79
N ILE A 111 -9.12 2.82 -7.92
CA ILE A 111 -9.31 1.37 -7.97
C ILE A 111 -8.09 0.62 -7.42
N ASN A 112 -6.88 1.00 -7.81
CA ASN A 112 -5.65 0.33 -7.43
C ASN A 112 -5.30 0.58 -5.96
N LEU A 113 -5.56 1.79 -5.46
CA LEU A 113 -5.44 2.11 -4.05
C LEU A 113 -6.34 1.20 -3.20
N TRP A 114 -7.62 1.04 -3.59
CA TRP A 114 -8.52 0.20 -2.81
C TRP A 114 -8.17 -1.28 -2.90
N LYS A 115 -7.80 -1.78 -4.09
CA LYS A 115 -7.27 -3.15 -4.23
C LYS A 115 -6.10 -3.40 -3.27
N THR A 116 -5.15 -2.46 -3.22
CA THR A 116 -3.99 -2.51 -2.32
C THR A 116 -4.41 -2.52 -0.84
N VAL A 117 -5.35 -1.64 -0.45
CA VAL A 117 -5.85 -1.58 0.94
C VAL A 117 -6.56 -2.88 1.32
N TYR A 118 -7.43 -3.42 0.46
CA TYR A 118 -8.11 -4.69 0.69
C TYR A 118 -7.13 -5.85 0.77
N GLY A 119 -6.19 -5.95 -0.18
CA GLY A 119 -5.13 -6.96 -0.19
C GLY A 119 -4.33 -6.96 1.12
N ALA A 120 -3.85 -5.79 1.55
CA ALA A 120 -3.13 -5.63 2.80
C ALA A 120 -3.91 -6.10 4.04
N LEU A 121 -5.22 -5.80 4.09
CA LEU A 121 -6.10 -6.23 5.19
C LEU A 121 -6.31 -7.75 5.18
N ARG A 122 -6.55 -8.33 4.00
CA ARG A 122 -6.84 -9.77 3.82
C ARG A 122 -5.64 -10.67 4.08
N ARG A 123 -4.41 -10.15 3.99
CA ARG A 123 -3.19 -10.87 4.41
C ARG A 123 -3.16 -11.19 5.91
N ASN A 124 -4.01 -10.56 6.72
CA ASN A 124 -4.07 -10.76 8.15
C ASN A 124 -5.29 -11.61 8.55
N GLN A 125 -5.04 -12.72 9.26
CA GLN A 125 -6.09 -13.68 9.69
C GLN A 125 -7.21 -13.05 10.52
N SER A 126 -6.96 -11.93 11.21
CA SER A 126 -8.00 -11.23 11.97
C SER A 126 -9.10 -10.63 11.09
N ALA A 127 -8.85 -10.41 9.80
CA ALA A 127 -9.80 -9.77 8.88
C ALA A 127 -10.75 -10.77 8.18
N THR A 128 -10.61 -12.08 8.43
CA THR A 128 -11.38 -13.14 7.76
C THR A 128 -12.90 -12.99 7.91
N GLY A 129 -13.36 -12.45 9.04
CA GLY A 129 -14.80 -12.25 9.31
C GLY A 129 -15.41 -10.94 8.78
N LEU A 130 -14.61 -10.04 8.19
CA LEU A 130 -15.13 -8.78 7.65
C LEU A 130 -15.54 -8.93 6.19
N THR A 131 -16.71 -8.42 5.83
CA THR A 131 -17.08 -8.27 4.42
C THR A 131 -16.40 -7.05 3.80
N ASP A 132 -16.34 -6.98 2.48
CA ASP A 132 -15.85 -5.78 1.79
C ASP A 132 -16.72 -4.56 2.10
N TYR A 133 -18.02 -4.77 2.31
CA TYR A 133 -18.94 -3.74 2.75
C TYR A 133 -18.55 -3.16 4.12
N ASP A 134 -18.19 -4.02 5.09
CA ASP A 134 -17.78 -3.58 6.43
C ASP A 134 -16.50 -2.73 6.37
N ILE A 135 -15.52 -3.18 5.58
CA ILE A 135 -14.26 -2.46 5.38
C ILE A 135 -14.54 -1.11 4.70
N GLN A 136 -15.32 -1.09 3.62
CA GLN A 136 -15.67 0.13 2.90
C GLN A 136 -16.46 1.10 3.78
N LEU A 137 -17.39 0.61 4.59
CA LEU A 137 -18.14 1.42 5.56
C LEU A 137 -17.19 2.10 6.55
N HIS A 138 -16.17 1.38 7.03
CA HIS A 138 -15.16 1.94 7.91
C HIS A 138 -14.26 2.97 7.21
N ILE A 139 -13.86 2.73 5.97
CA ILE A 139 -13.14 3.71 5.15
C ILE A 139 -13.98 4.99 5.00
N ASN A 140 -15.26 4.84 4.61
CA ASN A 140 -16.19 5.96 4.44
C ASN A 140 -16.37 6.76 5.72
N ASN A 141 -16.55 6.08 6.85
CA ASN A 141 -16.68 6.72 8.16
C ASN A 141 -15.39 7.44 8.55
N TRP A 142 -14.22 6.87 8.25
CA TRP A 142 -12.94 7.56 8.46
C TRP A 142 -12.98 8.91 7.74
N PHE A 143 -13.16 8.96 6.42
CA PHE A 143 -13.22 10.24 5.69
C PHE A 143 -14.33 11.18 6.16
N LYS A 144 -15.53 10.65 6.44
CA LYS A 144 -16.69 11.43 6.92
C LYS A 144 -16.37 12.18 8.22
N TYR A 145 -15.74 11.50 9.17
CA TYR A 145 -15.39 12.06 10.47
C TYR A 145 -14.00 12.70 10.49
N SER A 146 -13.39 13.01 9.34
CA SER A 146 -12.10 13.69 9.28
C SER A 146 -12.14 15.01 10.08
N LYS A 147 -13.19 15.83 9.91
CA LYS A 147 -13.39 17.12 10.61
C LYS A 147 -13.55 17.01 12.13
N ASP A 148 -13.72 15.80 12.66
CA ASP A 148 -13.93 15.55 14.08
C ASP A 148 -12.62 15.29 14.80
N ARG A 149 -11.58 14.91 14.05
CA ARG A 149 -10.24 14.66 14.55
C ARG A 149 -9.55 15.96 14.94
N ASN A 150 -8.42 15.85 15.63
CA ASN A 150 -7.61 16.99 16.06
C ASN A 150 -8.40 18.06 16.83
N GLY A 151 -9.34 17.62 17.69
CA GLY A 151 -10.15 18.51 18.53
C GLY A 151 -11.40 19.10 17.84
N GLY A 152 -11.64 18.84 16.56
CA GLY A 152 -12.79 19.39 15.82
C GLY A 152 -14.15 19.02 16.43
N ARG A 153 -14.27 17.81 17.01
CA ARG A 153 -15.49 17.41 17.75
C ARG A 153 -15.74 18.27 18.98
N GLU A 154 -14.71 18.50 19.78
CA GLU A 154 -14.81 19.27 21.03
C GLU A 154 -15.07 20.75 20.75
N SER A 155 -14.44 21.32 19.73
CA SER A 155 -14.70 22.69 19.28
C SER A 155 -16.17 22.89 18.86
N ARG A 156 -16.79 21.91 18.20
CA ARG A 156 -18.23 22.00 17.85
C ARG A 156 -19.16 21.87 19.04
N LYS A 157 -18.82 21.01 20.01
CA LYS A 157 -19.58 20.91 21.27
C LYS A 157 -19.55 22.24 22.03
N ARG A 158 -18.37 22.87 22.15
CA ARG A 158 -18.21 24.17 22.82
C ARG A 158 -19.01 25.29 22.17
N ARG A 159 -19.07 25.33 20.83
CA ARG A 159 -19.93 26.29 20.11
C ARG A 159 -21.40 26.10 20.45
N LYS A 160 -21.88 24.85 20.40
CA LYS A 160 -23.28 24.52 20.68
C LYS A 160 -23.70 24.75 22.14
N SER A 161 -22.75 24.73 23.09
CA SER A 161 -23.02 25.03 24.51
C SER A 161 -22.94 26.51 24.86
N SER A 162 -22.57 27.38 23.90
CA SER A 162 -22.45 28.83 24.08
C SER A 162 -23.60 29.61 23.42
N ASP A 163 -24.51 28.90 22.74
CA ASP A 163 -25.77 29.38 22.15
C ASP A 163 -26.94 28.97 23.05
#